data_AF-A0A9P0F3P2-F1
#
_entry.id   AF-A0A9P0F3P2-F1
#
_cell.length_a   1.000
_cell.length_b   1.000
_cell.length_c   1.000
_cell.angle_alpha   90.00
_cell.angle_beta   90.00
_cell.angle_gamma   90.00
#
_symmetry.space_group_name_H-M   'P 1'
#
loop_
_entity.id
_entity.type
_entity.pdbx_description
1 polymer ?
#
loop_
_entity_poly.entity_id
_entity_poly.type
_entity_poly.pdbx_seq_one_letter_code
_entity_poly.pdbx_strand_id
1 'polypeptide(L)'
;MAVNTPGRALKHSELFNVWTETPLKIRAATIEEKLRGTFPIQGVPDENWSKFARMTCLSYDKMWNKYLRSRSKVTKYKESFLSTLVSFPDYCLPQPSHSQKTGVGAPQKRFSDCGAKTKKLKVGPLLAYSAEELHFAARMKSPSAPVNTRVMSVYETLALTLDLDLSERKYDILRKFVNNVHAGMMPSLYSLNNFKKQFLPKIMYASDTRVQVDTQDMINKTISSFFLMLEKEILKNYCASSEFVVVFKWGMDGSSGHSTNKLPFRDEINTDQGTDQNTDQESDHDTDSGTDQNTKKDPNSQTGVTQRVVELIAISKAAFLIRIVLFGCFFKVCATGAAAKNLVIKVSDGQVRKGPK
;
A
#
# COMPACT_ATOMS: atom_id res chain seq x y z
N MET A 1 12.07 44.67 22.51
CA MET A 1 11.16 44.41 21.38
C MET A 1 10.96 45.73 20.64
N ALA A 2 11.64 45.94 19.51
CA ALA A 2 11.45 47.13 18.69
C ALA A 2 10.10 47.00 17.95
N VAL A 3 9.21 47.96 18.17
CA VAL A 3 7.92 48.02 17.47
C VAL A 3 8.22 48.35 16.00
N ASN A 4 8.00 47.39 15.11
CA ASN A 4 8.04 47.61 13.66
C ASN A 4 6.97 48.66 13.32
N THR A 5 7.37 49.92 13.15
CA THR A 5 6.53 50.89 12.45
C THR A 5 6.20 50.31 11.08
N PRO A 6 4.91 50.26 10.67
CA PRO A 6 4.54 49.74 9.37
C PRO A 6 5.20 50.62 8.30
N GLY A 7 6.28 50.11 7.70
CA GLY A 7 6.97 50.77 6.60
C GLY A 7 5.96 51.10 5.50
N ARG A 8 6.00 52.33 5.01
CA ARG A 8 5.14 52.77 3.90
C ARG A 8 5.32 51.79 2.73
N ALA A 9 4.26 51.14 2.31
CA ALA A 9 4.33 50.17 1.24
C ALA A 9 4.64 50.86 -0.11
N LEU A 10 5.73 50.46 -0.78
CA LEU A 10 6.15 51.03 -2.05
C LEU A 10 5.40 50.36 -3.21
N LYS A 11 4.71 51.15 -4.05
CA LYS A 11 4.07 50.65 -5.28
C LYS A 11 5.04 50.70 -6.46
N HIS A 12 4.86 49.79 -7.43
CA HIS A 12 5.63 49.83 -8.68
C HIS A 12 5.44 51.14 -9.44
N SER A 13 4.26 51.79 -9.35
CA SER A 13 4.00 53.11 -9.93
C SER A 13 4.97 54.18 -9.44
N GLU A 14 5.30 54.19 -8.14
CA GLU A 14 6.21 55.17 -7.55
C GLU A 14 7.64 54.97 -8.06
N LEU A 15 8.12 53.71 -8.09
CA LEU A 15 9.44 53.38 -8.64
C LEU A 15 9.54 53.63 -10.15
N PHE A 16 8.46 53.37 -10.89
CA PHE A 16 8.43 53.61 -12.32
C PHE A 16 8.52 55.11 -12.65
N ASN A 17 7.87 55.97 -11.87
CA ASN A 17 7.99 57.43 -12.01
C ASN A 17 9.43 57.89 -11.80
N VAL A 18 10.06 57.46 -10.69
CA VAL A 18 11.49 57.74 -10.41
C VAL A 18 12.36 57.27 -11.57
N TRP A 19 12.12 56.06 -12.08
CA TRP A 19 12.87 55.50 -13.20
C TRP A 19 12.72 56.31 -14.50
N THR A 20 11.51 56.80 -14.82
CA THR A 20 11.27 57.62 -16.02
C THR A 20 11.93 58.98 -15.95
N GLU A 21 11.99 59.59 -14.77
CA GLU A 21 12.54 60.92 -14.53
C GLU A 21 14.07 60.91 -14.37
N THR A 22 14.64 59.75 -14.05
CA THR A 22 16.08 59.61 -13.80
C THR A 22 16.87 59.34 -15.10
N PRO A 23 18.02 60.01 -15.33
CA PRO A 23 18.92 59.73 -16.45
C PRO A 23 19.46 58.31 -16.45
N LEU A 24 19.60 57.70 -17.65
CA LEU A 24 19.94 56.28 -17.83
C LEU A 24 21.17 55.81 -17.01
N LYS A 25 22.21 56.64 -16.92
CA LYS A 25 23.47 56.30 -16.24
C LYS A 25 23.33 56.10 -14.73
N ILE A 26 22.33 56.71 -14.10
CA ILE A 26 22.17 56.72 -12.63
C ILE A 26 20.89 56.02 -12.15
N ARG A 27 20.04 55.51 -13.06
CA ARG A 27 18.74 54.88 -12.70
C ARG A 27 18.84 53.79 -11.66
N ALA A 28 19.81 52.88 -11.81
CA ALA A 28 19.95 51.75 -10.90
C ALA A 28 20.32 52.22 -9.48
N ALA A 29 21.24 53.18 -9.36
CA ALA A 29 21.64 53.73 -8.07
C ALA A 29 20.48 54.48 -7.38
N THR A 30 19.74 55.31 -8.13
CA THR A 30 18.58 56.04 -7.59
C THR A 30 17.44 55.11 -7.16
N ILE A 31 17.16 54.05 -7.91
CA ILE A 31 16.18 53.04 -7.50
C ILE A 31 16.67 52.28 -6.26
N GLU A 32 17.95 51.94 -6.18
CA GLU A 32 18.52 51.28 -5.01
C GLU A 32 18.35 52.12 -3.75
N GLU A 33 18.69 53.41 -3.80
CA GLU A 33 18.51 54.36 -2.70
C GLU A 33 17.04 54.44 -2.27
N LYS A 34 16.12 54.54 -3.23
CA LYS A 34 14.67 54.58 -2.95
C LYS A 34 14.17 53.29 -2.29
N LEU A 35 14.66 52.13 -2.75
CA LEU A 35 14.34 50.83 -2.18
C LEU A 35 14.85 50.72 -0.74
N ARG A 36 16.12 51.08 -0.48
CA ARG A 36 16.71 51.05 0.86
C ARG A 36 15.99 51.97 1.84
N GLY A 37 15.58 53.16 1.40
CA GLY A 37 14.82 54.09 2.23
C GLY A 37 13.40 53.62 2.58
N THR A 38 12.83 52.71 1.76
CA THR A 38 11.45 52.26 1.96
C THR A 38 11.35 50.90 2.64
N PHE A 39 12.35 50.03 2.46
CA PHE A 39 12.41 48.69 3.06
C PHE A 39 13.50 48.65 4.15
N PRO A 40 13.14 48.77 5.44
CA PRO A 40 14.10 48.70 6.54
C PRO A 40 14.47 47.24 6.86
N ILE A 41 14.95 46.49 5.86
CA ILE A 41 15.37 45.09 6.03
C ILE A 41 16.83 45.08 6.48
N GLN A 42 17.07 44.75 7.75
CA GLN A 42 18.41 44.55 8.28
C GLN A 42 19.01 43.24 7.77
N GLY A 43 20.31 43.23 7.50
CA GLY A 43 21.07 42.01 7.18
C GLY A 43 21.03 41.56 5.70
N VAL A 44 20.46 42.35 4.79
CA VAL A 44 20.59 42.11 3.35
C VAL A 44 21.94 42.66 2.86
N PRO A 45 22.81 41.83 2.25
CA PRO A 45 24.08 42.30 1.69
C PRO A 45 23.89 43.39 0.63
N ASP A 46 24.81 44.36 0.58
CA ASP A 46 24.72 45.50 -0.36
C ASP A 46 24.61 45.07 -1.83
N GLU A 47 25.30 44.00 -2.20
CA GLU A 47 25.25 43.44 -3.56
C GLU A 47 23.83 43.02 -3.98
N ASN A 48 23.02 42.53 -3.03
CA ASN A 48 21.66 42.07 -3.31
C ASN A 48 20.72 43.25 -3.61
N TRP A 49 20.93 44.41 -2.97
CA TRP A 49 20.20 45.64 -3.27
C TRP A 49 20.51 46.13 -4.68
N SER A 50 21.80 46.21 -5.04
CA SER A 50 22.20 46.61 -6.39
C SER A 50 21.67 45.65 -7.47
N LYS A 51 21.69 44.35 -7.20
CA LYS A 51 21.14 43.33 -8.10
C LYS A 51 19.62 43.50 -8.28
N PHE A 52 18.89 43.72 -7.19
CA PHE A 52 17.44 43.92 -7.25
C PHE A 52 17.06 45.20 -7.99
N ALA A 53 17.78 46.31 -7.75
CA ALA A 53 17.59 47.56 -8.46
C ALA A 53 17.85 47.42 -9.97
N ARG A 54 18.92 46.74 -10.38
CA ARG A 54 19.22 46.45 -11.79
C ARG A 54 18.13 45.61 -12.47
N MET A 55 17.66 44.55 -11.80
CA MET A 55 16.59 43.71 -12.34
C MET A 55 15.28 44.48 -12.51
N THR A 56 14.97 45.36 -11.55
CA THR A 56 13.80 46.25 -11.63
C THR A 56 13.93 47.21 -12.81
N CYS A 57 15.09 47.84 -12.98
CA CYS A 57 15.37 48.71 -14.15
C CYS A 57 15.16 47.96 -15.47
N LEU A 58 15.73 46.75 -15.60
CA LEU A 58 15.60 45.94 -16.81
C LEU A 58 14.14 45.55 -17.11
N SER A 59 13.35 45.25 -16.08
CA SER A 59 11.92 44.99 -16.23
C SER A 59 11.19 46.22 -16.77
N TYR A 60 11.50 47.40 -16.24
CA TYR A 60 10.92 48.66 -16.71
C TYR A 60 11.39 49.02 -18.12
N ASP A 61 12.67 48.82 -18.47
CA ASP A 61 13.18 49.01 -19.84
C ASP A 61 12.44 48.13 -20.86
N LYS A 62 12.23 46.85 -20.53
CA LYS A 62 11.47 45.92 -21.39
C LYS A 62 10.04 46.40 -21.58
N MET A 63 9.39 46.83 -20.51
CA MET A 63 8.03 47.36 -20.56
C MET A 63 7.98 48.67 -21.37
N TRP A 64 8.89 49.59 -21.12
CA TRP A 64 9.01 50.87 -21.79
C TRP A 64 9.18 50.71 -23.30
N ASN A 65 10.11 49.85 -23.73
CA ASN A 65 10.34 49.58 -25.15
C ASN A 65 9.13 48.88 -25.79
N LYS A 66 8.50 47.92 -25.09
CA LYS A 66 7.30 47.22 -25.59
C LYS A 66 6.14 48.18 -25.91
N TYR A 67 5.98 49.24 -25.13
CA TYR A 67 4.92 50.23 -25.31
C TYR A 67 5.41 51.51 -26.01
N LEU A 68 6.41 51.38 -26.88
CA LEU A 68 6.95 52.45 -27.73
C LEU A 68 7.36 53.70 -26.94
N ARG A 69 7.91 53.50 -25.75
CA ARG A 69 8.41 54.57 -24.88
C ARG A 69 7.34 55.61 -24.53
N SER A 70 6.07 55.20 -24.47
CA SER A 70 4.96 56.08 -24.13
C SER A 70 4.45 55.80 -22.72
N ARG A 71 4.61 56.79 -21.82
CA ARG A 71 4.15 56.71 -20.42
C ARG A 71 2.66 56.42 -20.33
N SER A 72 1.83 57.14 -21.08
CA SER A 72 0.38 56.94 -21.11
C SER A 72 -0.02 55.52 -21.53
N LYS A 73 0.70 54.91 -22.49
CA LYS A 73 0.46 53.52 -22.89
C LYS A 73 0.85 52.54 -21.79
N VAL A 74 2.01 52.71 -21.15
CA VAL A 74 2.43 51.84 -20.04
C VAL A 74 1.44 51.91 -18.89
N THR A 75 1.05 53.12 -18.45
CA THR A 75 0.07 53.30 -17.38
C THR A 75 -1.26 52.65 -17.73
N LYS A 76 -1.77 52.83 -18.95
CA LYS A 76 -3.04 52.24 -19.40
C LYS A 76 -3.02 50.71 -19.46
N TYR A 77 -1.96 50.11 -20.01
CA TYR A 77 -1.91 48.66 -20.24
C TYR A 77 -1.29 47.84 -19.09
N LYS A 78 -0.60 48.49 -18.16
CA LYS A 78 0.09 47.85 -17.03
C LYS A 78 -0.34 48.44 -15.68
N GLU A 79 -1.52 49.06 -15.62
CA GLU A 79 -2.08 49.63 -14.39
C GLU A 79 -2.08 48.64 -13.23
N SER A 80 -2.53 47.40 -13.47
CA SER A 80 -2.56 46.35 -12.44
C SER A 80 -1.18 46.09 -11.84
N PHE A 81 -0.16 45.93 -12.69
CA PHE A 81 1.24 45.75 -12.25
C PHE A 81 1.81 47.01 -11.57
N LEU A 82 1.49 48.21 -12.04
CA LEU A 82 1.95 49.44 -11.41
C LEU A 82 1.29 49.65 -10.03
N SER A 83 0.07 49.15 -9.85
CA SER A 83 -0.67 49.23 -8.59
C SER A 83 -0.20 48.22 -7.54
N THR A 84 0.49 47.14 -7.94
CA THR A 84 0.99 46.13 -7.00
C THR A 84 2.14 46.67 -6.16
N LEU A 85 2.20 46.22 -4.90
CA LEU A 85 3.31 46.51 -4.02
C LEU A 85 4.57 45.82 -4.52
N VAL A 86 5.70 46.52 -4.39
CA VAL A 86 7.01 45.97 -4.71
C VAL A 86 7.32 44.91 -3.66
N SER A 87 7.44 43.66 -4.08
CA SER A 87 7.89 42.56 -3.21
C SER A 87 9.39 42.34 -3.38
N PHE A 88 10.13 42.27 -2.27
CA PHE A 88 11.53 41.88 -2.29
C PHE A 88 11.64 40.38 -2.63
N PRO A 89 12.34 39.98 -3.71
CA PRO A 89 12.37 38.59 -4.13
C PRO A 89 13.11 37.69 -3.12
N ASP A 90 12.61 36.46 -2.91
CA ASP A 90 13.17 35.50 -1.95
C ASP A 90 14.65 35.15 -2.23
N TYR A 91 15.10 35.27 -3.48
CA TYR A 91 16.50 35.00 -3.86
C TYR A 91 17.47 36.11 -3.42
N CYS A 92 16.95 37.30 -3.05
CA CYS A 92 17.75 38.39 -2.52
C CYS A 92 17.87 38.32 -0.99
N LEU A 93 17.05 37.49 -0.33
CA LEU A 93 17.25 37.19 1.08
C LEU A 93 18.48 36.29 1.24
N PRO A 94 19.28 36.47 2.30
CA PRO A 94 20.37 35.56 2.60
C PRO A 94 19.80 34.16 2.80
N GLN A 95 19.88 33.31 1.77
CA GLN A 95 19.53 31.92 1.93
C GLN A 95 20.51 31.30 2.92
N PRO A 96 20.03 30.50 3.90
CA PRO A 96 20.93 29.70 4.72
C PRO A 96 21.83 28.93 3.77
N SER A 97 23.14 29.04 4.00
CA SER A 97 24.23 28.61 3.12
C SER A 97 24.19 27.11 2.83
N HIS A 98 23.24 26.66 2.03
CA HIS A 98 23.35 25.43 1.27
C HIS A 98 24.11 25.81 0.01
N SER A 99 25.44 25.64 0.11
CA SER A 99 26.36 25.84 -1.00
C SER A 99 25.88 25.11 -2.25
N GLN A 100 25.15 25.83 -3.11
CA GLN A 100 25.15 25.51 -4.52
C GLN A 100 26.56 25.88 -4.99
N LYS A 101 27.48 24.93 -4.85
CA LYS A 101 28.80 25.03 -5.44
C LYS A 101 28.60 25.35 -6.92
N THR A 102 28.85 26.59 -7.31
CA THR A 102 28.95 27.05 -8.70
C THR A 102 30.20 26.48 -9.39
N GLY A 103 30.76 25.39 -8.86
CA GLY A 103 31.94 24.73 -9.39
C GLY A 103 31.59 24.04 -10.70
N VAL A 104 32.34 24.38 -11.73
CA VAL A 104 32.42 23.75 -13.05
C VAL A 104 32.38 22.22 -12.89
N GLY A 105 31.21 21.62 -13.11
CA GLY A 105 30.98 20.20 -12.88
C GLY A 105 29.75 19.73 -13.66
N ALA A 106 29.75 18.44 -13.99
CA ALA A 106 28.65 17.84 -14.73
C ALA A 106 27.32 18.05 -13.98
N PRO A 107 26.21 18.36 -14.69
CA PRO A 107 24.90 18.54 -14.08
C PRO A 107 24.53 17.34 -13.21
N GLN A 108 24.21 17.58 -11.94
CA GLN A 108 23.80 16.49 -11.06
C GLN A 108 22.42 15.98 -11.46
N LYS A 109 22.33 14.68 -11.80
CA LYS A 109 21.05 14.00 -12.01
C LYS A 109 20.21 14.00 -10.73
N ARG A 110 18.88 14.05 -10.87
CA ARG A 110 17.95 13.88 -9.75
C ARG A 110 18.15 12.51 -9.11
N PHE A 111 17.84 12.39 -7.82
CA PHE A 111 18.03 11.13 -7.08
C PHE A 111 17.25 9.97 -7.72
N SER A 112 16.03 10.21 -8.22
CA SER A 112 15.20 9.23 -8.94
C SER A 112 15.93 8.60 -10.12
N ASP A 113 16.66 9.42 -10.89
CA ASP A 113 17.27 9.08 -12.18
C ASP A 113 18.69 8.53 -12.03
N CYS A 114 19.20 8.49 -10.80
CA CYS A 114 20.51 7.93 -10.48
C CYS A 114 20.46 6.38 -10.49
N GLY A 115 21.53 5.74 -10.97
CA GLY A 115 21.73 4.30 -10.81
C GLY A 115 21.97 3.91 -9.34
N ALA A 116 21.81 2.62 -9.03
CA ALA A 116 21.91 2.10 -7.66
C ALA A 116 23.22 2.50 -6.94
N LYS A 117 24.36 2.43 -7.63
CA LYS A 117 25.68 2.83 -7.09
C LYS A 117 25.70 4.31 -6.67
N THR A 118 25.23 5.21 -7.52
CA THR A 118 25.18 6.65 -7.23
C THR A 118 24.16 6.97 -6.14
N LYS A 119 23.02 6.27 -6.10
CA LYS A 119 22.05 6.38 -5.00
C LYS A 119 22.70 6.01 -3.67
N LYS A 120 23.44 4.89 -3.60
CA LYS A 120 24.17 4.47 -2.40
C LYS A 120 25.19 5.52 -1.94
N LEU A 121 25.96 6.10 -2.87
CA LEU A 121 26.90 7.19 -2.56
C LEU A 121 26.19 8.44 -2.02
N LYS A 122 25.06 8.82 -2.62
CA LYS A 122 24.26 9.97 -2.17
C LYS A 122 23.59 9.73 -0.80
N VAL A 123 23.23 8.49 -0.47
CA VAL A 123 22.66 8.12 0.84
C VAL A 123 23.75 7.91 1.89
N GLY A 124 25.01 7.68 1.52
CA GLY A 124 26.12 7.47 2.45
C GLY A 124 26.20 8.49 3.59
N PRO A 125 26.15 9.81 3.32
CA PRO A 125 26.13 10.82 4.38
C PRO A 125 24.89 10.75 5.29
N LEU A 126 23.76 10.23 4.80
CA LEU A 126 22.54 10.07 5.58
C LEU A 126 22.61 8.89 6.57
N LEU A 127 23.50 7.93 6.33
CA LEU A 127 23.70 6.79 7.24
C LEU A 127 24.39 7.18 8.55
N ALA A 128 24.92 8.40 8.65
CA ALA A 128 25.49 8.92 9.89
C ALA A 128 24.41 9.33 10.92
N TYR A 129 23.17 9.52 10.48
CA TYR A 129 22.05 9.90 11.34
C TYR A 129 21.34 8.67 11.89
N SER A 130 20.73 8.81 13.06
CA SER A 130 19.92 7.75 13.64
C SER A 130 18.64 7.51 12.84
N ALA A 131 18.07 6.32 12.94
CA ALA A 131 16.79 6.00 12.30
C ALA A 131 15.67 6.95 12.74
N GLU A 132 15.68 7.39 14.00
CA GLU A 132 14.70 8.31 14.57
C GLU A 132 14.83 9.71 13.97
N GLU A 133 16.04 10.24 13.83
CA GLU A 133 16.31 11.54 13.21
C GLU A 133 15.91 11.57 11.74
N LEU A 134 16.22 10.50 10.99
CA LEU A 134 15.80 10.35 9.60
C LEU A 134 14.28 10.29 9.46
N HIS A 135 13.60 9.56 10.35
CA HIS A 135 12.14 9.51 10.39
C HIS A 135 11.54 10.87 10.71
N PHE A 136 12.09 11.59 11.69
CA PHE A 136 11.64 12.92 12.06
C PHE A 136 11.81 13.91 10.91
N ALA A 137 12.99 13.95 10.27
CA ALA A 137 13.25 14.79 9.12
C ALA A 137 12.32 14.48 7.94
N ALA A 138 12.04 13.19 7.69
CA ALA A 138 11.08 12.77 6.67
C ALA A 138 9.67 13.30 6.96
N ARG A 139 9.21 13.23 8.23
CA ARG A 139 7.90 13.77 8.66
C ARG A 139 7.81 15.28 8.48
N MET A 140 8.86 16.02 8.81
CA MET A 140 8.87 17.48 8.68
C MET A 140 8.85 17.96 7.22
N LYS A 141 9.39 17.15 6.29
CA LYS A 141 9.50 17.52 4.87
C LYS A 141 8.27 17.14 4.03
N SER A 142 7.33 16.37 4.56
CA SER A 142 6.03 16.10 3.94
C SER A 142 4.95 16.99 4.57
N PRO A 143 4.75 18.26 4.12
CA PRO A 143 3.69 19.11 4.63
C PRO A 143 2.28 18.71 4.12
N SER A 144 2.18 17.79 3.16
CA SER A 144 0.93 17.09 2.91
C SER A 144 0.74 16.08 4.03
N ALA A 145 -0.32 16.26 4.83
CA ALA A 145 -0.74 15.35 5.89
C ALA A 145 -0.41 13.89 5.54
N PRO A 146 0.11 13.08 6.48
CA PRO A 146 0.37 11.67 6.19
C PRO A 146 -0.94 11.11 5.64
N VAL A 147 -0.96 10.83 4.33
CA VAL A 147 -1.97 9.96 3.77
C VAL A 147 -1.66 8.68 4.51
N ASN A 148 -2.42 8.45 5.59
CA ASN A 148 -2.30 7.30 6.43
C ASN A 148 -2.80 6.16 5.56
N THR A 149 -1.96 5.72 4.63
CA THR A 149 -2.19 4.57 3.78
C THR A 149 -2.10 3.40 4.73
N ARG A 150 -3.20 3.20 5.46
CA ARG A 150 -3.41 2.07 6.33
C ARG A 150 -3.25 0.86 5.44
N VAL A 151 -2.13 0.17 5.60
CA VAL A 151 -1.91 -1.12 4.99
C VAL A 151 -3.00 -2.03 5.54
N MET A 152 -3.77 -2.65 4.65
CA MET A 152 -4.81 -3.59 5.04
C MET A 152 -4.14 -4.81 5.68
N SER A 153 -4.59 -5.16 6.87
CA SER A 153 -4.11 -6.35 7.56
C SER A 153 -4.48 -7.61 6.78
N VAL A 154 -3.76 -8.70 7.04
CA VAL A 154 -4.03 -10.00 6.39
C VAL A 154 -5.43 -10.52 6.77
N TYR A 155 -5.88 -10.21 7.99
CA TYR A 155 -7.23 -10.53 8.49
C TYR A 155 -8.32 -9.79 7.69
N GLU A 156 -8.23 -8.46 7.59
CA GLU A 156 -9.18 -7.65 6.82
C GLU A 156 -9.22 -8.08 5.36
N THR A 157 -8.07 -8.41 4.80
CA THR A 157 -7.96 -8.87 3.41
C THR A 157 -8.61 -10.23 3.21
N LEU A 158 -8.45 -11.15 4.16
CA LEU A 158 -9.09 -12.46 4.12
C LEU A 158 -10.61 -12.31 4.24
N ALA A 159 -11.09 -11.47 5.16
CA ALA A 159 -12.51 -11.16 5.31
C ALA A 159 -13.09 -10.61 4.01
N LEU A 160 -12.44 -9.59 3.41
CA LEU A 160 -12.83 -9.02 2.12
C LEU A 160 -12.91 -10.08 1.01
N THR A 161 -11.94 -11.00 0.98
CA THR A 161 -11.90 -12.07 -0.03
C THR A 161 -13.11 -13.01 0.11
N LEU A 162 -13.53 -13.31 1.34
CA LEU A 162 -14.66 -14.18 1.64
C LEU A 162 -16.01 -13.47 1.43
N ASP A 163 -16.13 -12.22 1.85
CA ASP A 163 -17.36 -11.43 1.72
C ASP A 163 -17.71 -11.17 0.25
N LEU A 164 -16.69 -11.03 -0.59
CA LEU A 164 -16.84 -10.78 -2.03
C LEU A 164 -16.69 -12.04 -2.89
N ASP A 165 -16.57 -13.23 -2.28
CA ASP A 165 -16.34 -14.51 -2.95
C ASP A 165 -15.25 -14.43 -4.06
N LEU A 166 -14.13 -13.77 -3.74
CA LEU A 166 -13.05 -13.57 -4.71
C LEU A 166 -12.23 -14.86 -4.88
N SER A 167 -12.07 -15.29 -6.13
CA SER A 167 -11.06 -16.29 -6.47
C SER A 167 -9.65 -15.70 -6.33
N GLU A 168 -8.63 -16.56 -6.16
CA GLU A 168 -7.23 -16.11 -6.05
C GLU A 168 -6.80 -15.22 -7.24
N ARG A 169 -7.26 -15.54 -8.45
CA ARG A 169 -7.01 -14.75 -9.65
C ARG A 169 -7.67 -13.38 -9.57
N LYS A 170 -8.95 -13.30 -9.15
CA LYS A 170 -9.66 -12.03 -8.98
C LYS A 170 -8.98 -11.16 -7.91
N TYR A 171 -8.59 -11.78 -6.81
CA TYR A 171 -7.83 -11.12 -5.75
C TYR A 171 -6.49 -10.56 -6.24
N ASP A 172 -5.69 -11.34 -7.00
CA ASP A 172 -4.39 -10.87 -7.49
C ASP A 172 -4.52 -9.70 -8.48
N ILE A 173 -5.56 -9.71 -9.34
CA ILE A 173 -5.89 -8.58 -10.22
C ILE A 173 -6.25 -7.33 -9.40
N LEU A 174 -7.17 -7.48 -8.43
CA LEU A 174 -7.57 -6.38 -7.54
C LEU A 174 -6.37 -5.81 -6.79
N ARG A 175 -5.53 -6.69 -6.22
CA ARG A 175 -4.31 -6.32 -5.52
C ARG A 175 -3.36 -5.52 -6.41
N LYS A 176 -3.10 -5.97 -7.64
CA LYS A 176 -2.22 -5.24 -8.59
C LYS A 176 -2.77 -3.85 -8.88
N PHE A 177 -4.08 -3.76 -9.15
CA PHE A 177 -4.74 -2.49 -9.40
C PHE A 177 -4.62 -1.53 -8.21
N VAL A 178 -4.98 -1.98 -7.00
CA VAL A 178 -4.92 -1.18 -5.78
C VAL A 178 -3.49 -0.79 -5.43
N ASN A 179 -2.54 -1.72 -5.51
CA ASN A 179 -1.14 -1.45 -5.17
C ASN A 179 -0.41 -0.56 -6.18
N ASN A 180 -0.92 -0.42 -7.41
CA ASN A 180 -0.41 0.56 -8.37
C ASN A 180 -0.76 2.00 -7.96
N VAL A 181 -1.88 2.19 -7.25
CA VAL A 181 -2.31 3.51 -6.74
C VAL A 181 -1.75 3.75 -5.34
N HIS A 182 -1.82 2.73 -4.47
CA HIS A 182 -1.40 2.77 -3.08
C HIS A 182 -0.37 1.67 -2.82
N ALA A 183 0.90 2.02 -2.97
CA ALA A 183 2.01 1.07 -2.85
C ALA A 183 1.91 0.26 -1.53
N GLY A 184 1.67 -1.04 -1.66
CA GLY A 184 1.63 -1.98 -0.54
C GLY A 184 0.37 -1.95 0.31
N MET A 185 -0.75 -1.38 -0.17
CA MET A 185 -2.01 -1.36 0.56
C MET A 185 -2.58 -2.76 0.83
N MET A 186 -2.50 -3.69 -0.13
CA MET A 186 -3.00 -5.05 0.02
C MET A 186 -1.85 -6.09 0.12
N PRO A 187 -1.94 -7.06 1.06
CA PRO A 187 -0.92 -8.07 1.28
C PRO A 187 -0.75 -9.00 0.09
N SER A 188 0.38 -9.71 0.03
CA SER A 188 0.62 -10.68 -1.05
C SER A 188 -0.29 -11.91 -0.94
N LEU A 189 -0.56 -12.57 -2.07
CA LEU A 189 -1.29 -13.84 -2.08
C LEU A 189 -0.56 -14.92 -1.26
N TYR A 190 0.77 -14.92 -1.28
CA TYR A 190 1.58 -15.81 -0.44
C TYR A 190 1.33 -15.60 1.05
N SER A 191 1.35 -14.34 1.51
CA SER A 191 1.05 -13.99 2.89
C SER A 191 -0.36 -14.43 3.28
N LEU A 192 -1.34 -14.20 2.39
CA LEU A 192 -2.74 -14.60 2.61
C LEU A 192 -2.88 -16.12 2.69
N ASN A 193 -2.22 -16.88 1.83
CA ASN A 193 -2.30 -18.34 1.80
C ASN A 193 -1.56 -18.99 2.99
N ASN A 194 -0.42 -18.45 3.39
CA ASN A 194 0.23 -18.86 4.64
C ASN A 194 -0.66 -18.60 5.84
N PHE A 195 -1.37 -17.47 5.84
CA PHE A 195 -2.29 -17.11 6.89
C PHE A 195 -3.54 -18.03 6.91
N LYS A 196 -4.13 -18.36 5.75
CA LYS A 196 -5.21 -19.37 5.65
C LYS A 196 -4.81 -20.72 6.24
N LYS A 197 -3.58 -21.18 5.97
CA LYS A 197 -3.04 -22.42 6.54
C LYS A 197 -2.99 -22.40 8.07
N GLN A 198 -2.87 -21.22 8.68
CA GLN A 198 -2.91 -21.09 10.13
C GLN A 198 -4.29 -21.33 10.74
N PHE A 199 -5.37 -21.45 9.96
CA PHE A 199 -6.71 -21.81 10.47
C PHE A 199 -7.07 -23.27 10.23
N LEU A 200 -6.28 -23.99 9.42
CA LEU A 200 -6.54 -25.39 9.13
C LEU A 200 -6.12 -26.29 10.31
N PRO A 201 -6.88 -27.35 10.60
CA PRO A 201 -6.43 -28.44 11.46
C PRO A 201 -5.13 -29.04 10.92
N LYS A 202 -4.26 -29.50 11.82
CA LYS A 202 -3.00 -30.18 11.49
C LYS A 202 -3.26 -31.59 10.95
N ILE A 203 -4.24 -32.29 11.52
CA ILE A 203 -4.53 -33.68 11.19
C ILE A 203 -5.82 -33.72 10.36
N MET A 204 -5.67 -33.95 9.06
CA MET A 204 -6.78 -34.14 8.13
C MET A 204 -6.51 -35.38 7.28
N TYR A 205 -7.48 -36.28 7.24
CA TYR A 205 -7.47 -37.46 6.37
C TYR A 205 -8.52 -37.26 5.28
N ALA A 206 -8.09 -37.14 4.03
CA ALA A 206 -8.97 -37.06 2.88
C ALA A 206 -8.87 -38.36 2.08
N SER A 207 -10.00 -39.01 1.86
CA SER A 207 -10.19 -40.05 0.85
C SER A 207 -11.17 -39.56 -0.21
N ASP A 208 -11.37 -40.35 -1.25
CA ASP A 208 -12.28 -40.01 -2.36
C ASP A 208 -13.73 -39.86 -1.89
N THR A 209 -14.11 -40.62 -0.87
CA THR A 209 -15.48 -40.68 -0.35
C THR A 209 -15.71 -39.85 0.90
N ARG A 210 -14.67 -39.50 1.67
CA ARG A 210 -14.83 -38.79 2.94
C ARG A 210 -13.63 -37.93 3.30
N VAL A 211 -13.90 -36.87 4.05
CA VAL A 211 -12.88 -36.09 4.75
C VAL A 211 -13.11 -36.27 6.23
N GLN A 212 -12.09 -36.69 6.95
CA GLN A 212 -12.09 -36.86 8.40
C GLN A 212 -11.08 -35.90 9.01
N VAL A 213 -11.49 -35.25 10.08
CA VAL A 213 -10.69 -34.28 10.84
C VAL A 213 -10.74 -34.69 12.29
N ASP A 214 -9.61 -34.60 12.99
CA ASP A 214 -9.61 -34.83 14.44
C ASP A 214 -10.43 -33.74 15.15
N THR A 215 -11.45 -34.16 15.91
CA THR A 215 -12.39 -33.25 16.56
C THR A 215 -11.66 -32.40 17.62
N GLN A 216 -10.70 -32.98 18.34
CA GLN A 216 -9.96 -32.26 19.37
C GLN A 216 -9.07 -31.18 18.75
N ASP A 217 -8.35 -31.50 17.66
CA ASP A 217 -7.55 -30.54 16.91
C ASP A 217 -8.44 -29.40 16.35
N MET A 218 -9.61 -29.72 15.80
CA MET A 218 -10.57 -28.72 15.32
C MET A 218 -11.04 -27.78 16.45
N ILE A 219 -11.40 -28.31 17.62
CA ILE A 219 -11.80 -27.53 18.79
C ILE A 219 -10.66 -26.64 19.27
N ASN A 220 -9.46 -27.20 19.45
CA ASN A 220 -8.28 -26.46 19.87
C ASN A 220 -7.97 -25.31 18.91
N LYS A 221 -8.12 -25.56 17.61
CA LYS A 221 -7.86 -24.57 16.57
C LYS A 221 -8.89 -23.44 16.57
N THR A 222 -10.15 -23.79 16.77
CA THR A 222 -11.25 -22.82 16.88
C THR A 222 -11.05 -21.92 18.09
N ILE A 223 -10.75 -22.50 19.26
CA ILE A 223 -10.48 -21.75 20.50
C ILE A 223 -9.27 -20.83 20.32
N SER A 224 -8.18 -21.34 19.76
CA SER A 224 -6.97 -20.54 19.52
C SER A 224 -7.26 -19.34 18.60
N SER A 225 -8.04 -19.57 17.53
CA SER A 225 -8.41 -18.51 16.59
C SER A 225 -9.33 -17.48 17.24
N PHE A 226 -10.29 -17.93 18.06
CA PHE A 226 -11.18 -17.06 18.82
C PHE A 226 -10.41 -16.14 19.78
N PHE A 227 -9.45 -16.67 20.53
CA PHE A 227 -8.60 -15.86 21.42
C PHE A 227 -7.69 -14.88 20.67
N LEU A 228 -7.26 -15.22 19.44
CA LEU A 228 -6.51 -14.29 18.59
C LEU A 228 -7.37 -13.12 18.10
N MET A 229 -8.67 -13.34 17.91
CA MET A 229 -9.61 -12.31 17.46
C MET A 229 -10.09 -11.39 18.58
N LEU A 230 -10.15 -11.89 19.81
CA LEU A 230 -10.53 -11.06 20.95
C LEU A 230 -9.46 -10.00 21.23
N GLU A 231 -9.88 -8.75 21.35
CA GLU A 231 -8.98 -7.67 21.73
C GLU A 231 -8.33 -7.98 23.08
N LYS A 232 -7.03 -7.71 23.18
CA LYS A 232 -6.26 -7.91 24.42
C LYS A 232 -6.89 -7.19 25.62
N GLU A 233 -7.58 -6.08 25.38
CA GLU A 233 -8.27 -5.32 26.43
C GLU A 233 -9.52 -6.01 26.95
N ILE A 234 -10.30 -6.65 26.07
CA ILE A 234 -11.43 -7.47 26.47
C ILE A 234 -10.92 -8.63 27.33
N LEU A 235 -9.88 -9.34 26.87
CA LEU A 235 -9.30 -10.45 27.64
C LEU A 235 -8.77 -10.01 29.00
N LYS A 236 -8.14 -8.84 29.11
CA LYS A 236 -7.66 -8.30 30.40
C LYS A 236 -8.79 -8.09 31.41
N ASN A 237 -9.94 -7.61 30.95
CA ASN A 237 -11.09 -7.36 31.83
C ASN A 237 -11.74 -8.65 32.36
N TYR A 238 -11.62 -9.76 31.62
CA TYR A 238 -12.16 -11.07 32.01
C TYR A 238 -11.11 -12.03 32.61
N CYS A 239 -9.81 -11.75 32.46
CA CYS A 239 -8.70 -12.62 32.90
C CYS A 239 -8.53 -12.77 34.42
N ALA A 240 -9.39 -12.16 35.24
CA ALA A 240 -9.40 -12.44 36.68
C ALA A 240 -9.87 -13.87 36.99
N SER A 241 -10.60 -14.51 36.07
CA SER A 241 -11.04 -15.91 36.21
C SER A 241 -10.00 -16.89 35.63
N SER A 242 -9.71 -17.96 36.37
CA SER A 242 -8.76 -19.01 35.97
C SER A 242 -9.31 -20.01 34.95
N GLU A 243 -10.60 -19.93 34.60
CA GLU A 243 -11.27 -20.95 33.81
C GLU A 243 -12.25 -20.34 32.81
N PHE A 244 -12.22 -20.86 31.58
CA PHE A 244 -13.16 -20.52 30.51
C PHE A 244 -13.93 -21.78 30.12
N VAL A 245 -15.26 -21.71 30.20
CA VAL A 245 -16.13 -22.78 29.72
C VAL A 245 -16.61 -22.41 28.32
N VAL A 246 -16.20 -23.20 27.32
CA VAL A 246 -16.66 -23.05 25.93
C VAL A 246 -17.71 -24.11 25.64
N VAL A 247 -18.92 -23.68 25.31
CA VAL A 247 -20.03 -24.56 24.95
C VAL A 247 -20.18 -24.58 23.44
N PHE A 248 -20.01 -25.76 22.83
CA PHE A 248 -20.15 -25.97 21.40
C PHE A 248 -21.49 -26.61 21.06
N LYS A 249 -22.01 -26.32 19.87
CA LYS A 249 -23.13 -27.04 19.24
C LYS A 249 -22.59 -27.76 18.01
N TRP A 250 -23.00 -29.01 17.81
CA TRP A 250 -22.66 -29.79 16.62
C TRP A 250 -23.90 -30.48 16.03
N GLY A 251 -23.82 -30.89 14.78
CA GLY A 251 -24.90 -31.57 14.05
C GLY A 251 -24.43 -32.02 12.67
N MET A 252 -25.23 -32.87 12.02
CA MET A 252 -24.99 -33.37 10.67
C MET A 252 -26.26 -33.16 9.84
N ASP A 253 -26.11 -32.65 8.63
CA ASP A 253 -27.19 -32.46 7.67
C ASP A 253 -26.77 -32.95 6.28
N GLY A 254 -27.70 -33.52 5.52
CA GLY A 254 -27.46 -34.08 4.20
C GLY A 254 -28.06 -33.20 3.12
N SER A 255 -27.31 -32.93 2.05
CA SER A 255 -27.82 -32.18 0.89
C SER A 255 -27.81 -33.05 -0.37
N SER A 256 -28.99 -33.25 -0.96
CA SER A 256 -29.16 -33.89 -2.27
C SER A 256 -29.15 -32.85 -3.40
N GLY A 257 -28.55 -33.14 -4.56
CA GLY A 257 -28.62 -32.28 -5.76
C GLY A 257 -27.31 -31.64 -6.22
N HIS A 258 -26.16 -32.11 -5.73
CA HIS A 258 -24.87 -31.65 -6.23
C HIS A 258 -24.58 -32.29 -7.59
N SER A 259 -24.16 -31.49 -8.58
CA SER A 259 -23.75 -32.01 -9.88
C SER A 259 -22.55 -32.95 -9.71
N THR A 260 -22.70 -34.21 -10.12
CA THR A 260 -21.61 -35.18 -10.14
C THR A 260 -20.56 -34.74 -11.17
N ASN A 261 -19.32 -34.61 -10.71
CA ASN A 261 -18.22 -34.30 -11.61
C ASN A 261 -18.01 -35.49 -12.55
N LYS A 262 -17.95 -35.25 -13.87
CA LYS A 262 -17.77 -36.30 -14.88
C LYS A 262 -16.33 -36.82 -14.99
N LEU A 263 -15.46 -36.44 -14.06
CA LEU A 263 -14.09 -36.92 -14.07
C LEU A 263 -14.10 -38.43 -13.82
N PRO A 264 -13.54 -39.25 -14.73
CA PRO A 264 -13.41 -40.67 -14.48
C PRO A 264 -12.44 -40.85 -13.31
N PHE A 265 -12.96 -41.38 -12.20
CA PHE A 265 -12.10 -41.82 -11.10
C PHE A 265 -11.41 -43.10 -11.56
N ARG A 266 -10.09 -43.08 -11.65
CA ARG A 266 -9.26 -44.24 -12.03
C ARG A 266 -9.22 -45.26 -10.90
N ASP A 267 -10.34 -45.90 -10.62
CA ASP A 267 -10.38 -47.08 -9.73
C ASP A 267 -10.81 -48.36 -10.46
N GLU A 268 -11.15 -48.27 -11.75
CA GLU A 268 -11.22 -49.46 -12.59
C GLU A 268 -9.80 -49.82 -13.04
N ILE A 269 -9.09 -50.56 -12.17
CA ILE A 269 -8.12 -51.54 -12.64
C ILE A 269 -8.93 -52.48 -13.54
N ASN A 270 -8.89 -52.22 -14.85
CA ASN A 270 -9.29 -53.16 -15.87
C ASN A 270 -8.35 -54.37 -15.78
N THR A 271 -8.59 -55.26 -14.83
CA THR A 271 -8.23 -56.68 -14.96
C THR A 271 -9.24 -57.31 -15.91
N ASP A 272 -9.21 -56.87 -17.17
CA ASP A 272 -9.77 -57.67 -18.26
C ASP A 272 -8.57 -58.11 -19.09
N GLN A 273 -7.97 -59.22 -18.66
CA GLN A 273 -7.21 -60.09 -19.53
C GLN A 273 -8.21 -60.76 -20.50
N GLY A 274 -8.80 -59.95 -21.36
CA GLY A 274 -9.48 -60.40 -22.58
C GLY A 274 -8.43 -60.52 -23.66
N THR A 275 -7.75 -61.65 -23.67
CA THR A 275 -6.98 -62.12 -24.82
C THR A 275 -7.98 -62.31 -25.95
N ASP A 276 -7.94 -61.50 -27.00
CA ASP A 276 -8.44 -61.94 -28.30
C ASP A 276 -7.57 -61.36 -29.41
N GLN A 277 -6.97 -62.32 -30.12
CA GLN A 277 -6.22 -62.21 -31.34
C GLN A 277 -7.18 -61.87 -32.49
N ASN A 278 -6.76 -61.01 -33.42
CA ASN A 278 -6.95 -61.06 -34.88
C ASN A 278 -7.06 -59.65 -35.48
N THR A 279 -6.02 -59.18 -36.18
CA THR A 279 -5.69 -59.30 -37.63
C THR A 279 -6.31 -58.19 -38.49
N ASP A 280 -5.40 -57.52 -39.18
CA ASP A 280 -5.47 -56.91 -40.51
C ASP A 280 -6.50 -55.82 -40.80
N GLN A 281 -6.02 -54.59 -40.95
CA GLN A 281 -6.17 -53.91 -42.24
C GLN A 281 -5.19 -52.72 -42.42
N GLU A 282 -4.44 -52.83 -43.50
CA GLU A 282 -3.65 -51.77 -44.14
C GLU A 282 -4.52 -50.55 -44.49
N SER A 283 -3.95 -49.35 -44.33
CA SER A 283 -3.99 -48.36 -45.40
C SER A 283 -2.94 -47.29 -45.14
N ASP A 284 -2.02 -47.19 -46.09
CA ASP A 284 -0.99 -46.18 -46.21
C ASP A 284 -1.60 -44.77 -46.23
N HIS A 285 -1.03 -43.86 -45.43
CA HIS A 285 -1.02 -42.46 -45.79
C HIS A 285 0.25 -41.79 -45.30
N ASP A 286 1.19 -41.63 -46.22
CA ASP A 286 2.34 -40.74 -46.09
C ASP A 286 1.87 -39.31 -45.82
N THR A 287 2.45 -38.67 -44.80
CA THR A 287 2.82 -37.26 -44.90
C THR A 287 4.00 -36.94 -43.99
N ASP A 288 4.96 -36.34 -44.64
CA ASP A 288 6.34 -36.10 -44.26
C ASP A 288 6.51 -34.79 -43.45
N SER A 289 7.57 -34.80 -42.65
CA SER A 289 8.37 -33.67 -42.16
C SER A 289 7.86 -32.80 -41.00
N GLY A 290 8.68 -32.71 -39.93
CA GLY A 290 8.56 -31.60 -38.97
C GLY A 290 9.18 -31.72 -37.57
N THR A 291 10.42 -32.20 -37.46
CA THR A 291 11.46 -31.72 -36.50
C THR A 291 11.18 -31.70 -34.98
N ASP A 292 11.77 -32.69 -34.32
CA ASP A 292 12.40 -32.74 -32.98
C ASP A 292 12.40 -31.48 -32.09
N GLN A 293 11.74 -31.56 -30.93
CA GLN A 293 12.34 -31.18 -29.64
C GLN A 293 11.92 -32.14 -28.52
N ASN A 294 12.84 -33.05 -28.20
CA ASN A 294 12.84 -33.92 -27.03
C ASN A 294 12.87 -33.10 -25.73
N THR A 295 11.75 -33.00 -25.03
CA THR A 295 11.74 -32.73 -23.59
C THR A 295 11.31 -34.00 -22.86
N LYS A 296 12.29 -34.65 -22.23
CA LYS A 296 12.11 -35.73 -21.25
C LYS A 296 11.10 -35.26 -20.20
N LYS A 297 9.86 -35.75 -20.28
CA LYS A 297 8.86 -35.60 -19.22
C LYS A 297 9.19 -36.63 -18.14
N ASP A 298 9.62 -36.15 -16.98
CA ASP A 298 9.77 -36.97 -15.79
C ASP A 298 8.43 -37.59 -15.40
N PRO A 299 8.33 -38.94 -15.28
CA PRO A 299 7.11 -39.62 -14.87
C PRO A 299 6.70 -39.34 -13.41
N ASN A 300 7.51 -38.58 -12.65
CA ASN A 300 7.22 -38.18 -11.27
C ASN A 300 6.41 -36.87 -11.13
N SER A 301 5.98 -36.20 -12.22
CA SER A 301 5.19 -34.96 -12.09
C SER A 301 3.67 -35.16 -11.92
N GLN A 302 3.16 -36.39 -12.07
CA GLN A 302 1.71 -36.66 -11.96
C GLN A 302 1.19 -36.77 -10.52
N THR A 303 2.02 -37.17 -9.55
CA THR A 303 1.64 -37.22 -8.12
C THR A 303 1.41 -35.82 -7.52
N GLY A 304 2.06 -34.79 -8.07
CA GLY A 304 1.87 -33.41 -7.63
C GLY A 304 0.53 -32.80 -8.05
N VAL A 305 -0.11 -33.31 -9.11
CA VAL A 305 -1.40 -32.78 -9.59
C VAL A 305 -2.55 -33.31 -8.75
N THR A 306 -2.53 -34.61 -8.41
CA THR A 306 -3.53 -35.21 -7.50
C THR A 306 -3.44 -34.63 -6.09
N GLN A 307 -2.23 -34.42 -5.57
CA GLN A 307 -2.05 -33.79 -4.25
C GLN A 307 -2.54 -32.34 -4.22
N ARG A 308 -2.34 -31.56 -5.29
CA ARG A 308 -2.86 -30.19 -5.40
C ARG A 308 -4.38 -30.13 -5.52
N VAL A 309 -5.01 -31.10 -6.20
CA VAL A 309 -6.48 -31.17 -6.30
C VAL A 309 -7.11 -31.57 -4.96
N VAL A 310 -6.50 -32.51 -4.23
CA VAL A 310 -6.94 -32.88 -2.87
C VAL A 310 -6.77 -31.71 -1.90
N GLU A 311 -5.66 -30.96 -1.96
CA GLU A 311 -5.48 -29.73 -1.18
C GLU A 311 -6.52 -28.66 -1.54
N LEU A 312 -6.86 -28.47 -2.81
CA LEU A 312 -7.87 -27.48 -3.23
C LEU A 312 -9.29 -27.85 -2.77
N ILE A 313 -9.65 -29.13 -2.83
CA ILE A 313 -10.94 -29.63 -2.34
C ILE A 313 -11.01 -29.54 -0.81
N ALA A 314 -9.92 -29.87 -0.11
CA ALA A 314 -9.81 -29.70 1.34
C ALA A 314 -9.91 -28.23 1.75
N ILE A 315 -9.27 -27.30 1.02
CA ILE A 315 -9.35 -25.86 1.26
C ILE A 315 -10.76 -25.32 0.97
N SER A 316 -11.43 -25.77 -0.09
CA SER A 316 -12.81 -25.37 -0.42
C SER A 316 -13.80 -25.84 0.65
N LYS A 317 -13.69 -27.10 1.10
CA LYS A 317 -14.51 -27.66 2.17
C LYS A 317 -14.18 -27.05 3.54
N ALA A 318 -12.91 -26.75 3.82
CA ALA A 318 -12.49 -26.06 5.03
C ALA A 318 -12.95 -24.60 5.05
N ALA A 319 -12.97 -23.91 3.91
CA ALA A 319 -13.53 -22.56 3.79
C ALA A 319 -15.05 -22.56 4.05
N PHE A 320 -15.77 -23.60 3.62
CA PHE A 320 -17.17 -23.82 3.96
C PHE A 320 -17.37 -24.07 5.47
N LEU A 321 -16.52 -24.88 6.09
CA LEU A 321 -16.49 -25.09 7.55
C LEU A 321 -16.19 -23.79 8.32
N ILE A 322 -15.25 -22.96 7.85
CA ILE A 322 -14.93 -21.65 8.44
C ILE A 322 -16.14 -20.71 8.32
N ARG A 323 -16.87 -20.72 7.19
CA ARG A 323 -18.12 -19.97 7.03
C ARG A 323 -19.19 -20.41 8.02
N ILE A 324 -19.32 -21.71 8.29
CA ILE A 324 -20.25 -22.26 9.29
C ILE A 324 -19.84 -21.86 10.71
N VAL A 325 -18.55 -21.93 11.05
CA VAL A 325 -18.02 -21.57 12.38
C VAL A 325 -18.17 -20.06 12.66
N LEU A 326 -18.03 -19.21 11.65
CA LEU A 326 -18.13 -17.76 11.82
C LEU A 326 -19.57 -17.22 11.83
N PHE A 327 -20.53 -17.86 11.16
CA PHE A 327 -21.92 -17.38 11.09
C PHE A 327 -22.92 -18.13 11.99
N GLY A 328 -22.59 -19.32 12.50
CA GLY A 328 -23.55 -20.19 13.21
C GLY A 328 -23.41 -20.27 14.73
N CYS A 329 -22.36 -19.72 15.33
CA CYS A 329 -22.08 -19.92 16.76
C CYS A 329 -22.53 -18.73 17.62
N PHE A 330 -23.65 -18.88 18.33
CA PHE A 330 -23.97 -18.04 19.48
C PHE A 330 -23.12 -18.47 20.67
N PHE A 331 -22.18 -17.63 21.09
CA PHE A 331 -21.35 -17.88 22.27
C PHE A 331 -21.97 -17.19 23.50
N LYS A 332 -22.22 -17.96 24.55
CA LYS A 332 -22.52 -17.41 25.89
C LYS A 332 -21.31 -17.68 26.78
N VAL A 333 -20.54 -16.64 27.08
CA VAL A 333 -19.44 -16.72 28.04
C VAL A 333 -20.03 -16.58 29.44
N CYS A 334 -19.99 -17.65 30.23
CA CYS A 334 -20.36 -17.60 31.65
C CYS A 334 -19.07 -17.71 32.48
N ALA A 335 -18.73 -16.68 33.24
CA ALA A 335 -17.69 -16.75 34.25
C ALA A 335 -18.27 -17.42 35.51
N THR A 336 -17.86 -18.65 35.80
CA THR A 336 -18.25 -19.34 37.04
C THR A 336 -17.11 -19.27 38.04
N GLY A 337 -17.30 -18.51 39.11
CA GLY A 337 -16.35 -18.47 40.22
C GLY A 337 -16.59 -19.61 41.20
N ALA A 338 -15.73 -20.62 41.18
CA ALA A 338 -15.36 -21.43 42.36
C ALA A 338 -14.22 -22.40 41.99
N ALA A 339 -13.27 -22.55 42.91
CA ALA A 339 -12.03 -23.29 42.74
C ALA A 339 -12.20 -24.74 42.24
N ALA A 340 -11.70 -25.02 41.04
CA ALA A 340 -11.48 -26.38 40.55
C ALA A 340 -10.07 -26.48 39.94
N LYS A 341 -9.21 -27.28 40.58
CA LYS A 341 -7.91 -27.69 40.02
C LYS A 341 -8.18 -28.88 39.11
N ASN A 342 -8.28 -28.63 37.80
CA ASN A 342 -8.01 -29.52 36.66
C ASN A 342 -8.87 -29.09 35.47
N LEU A 343 -8.24 -28.80 34.33
CA LEU A 343 -8.91 -28.54 33.06
C LEU A 343 -9.58 -29.84 32.58
N VAL A 344 -10.86 -30.01 32.91
CA VAL A 344 -11.69 -31.10 32.40
C VAL A 344 -12.57 -30.53 31.30
N ILE A 345 -12.22 -30.78 30.03
CA ILE A 345 -13.11 -30.53 28.90
C ILE A 345 -14.23 -31.57 28.98
N LYS A 346 -15.35 -31.23 29.64
CA LYS A 346 -16.57 -32.06 29.59
C LYS A 346 -17.31 -31.75 28.30
N VAL A 347 -17.17 -32.64 27.31
CA VAL A 347 -18.12 -32.71 26.19
C VAL A 347 -19.37 -33.38 26.72
N SER A 348 -20.40 -32.60 27.06
CA SER A 348 -21.70 -33.16 27.43
C SER A 348 -22.47 -33.50 26.16
N ASP A 349 -22.75 -34.78 25.92
CA ASP A 349 -23.70 -35.20 24.89
C ASP A 349 -25.10 -34.69 25.25
N GLY A 350 -25.50 -33.60 24.61
CA GLY A 350 -26.86 -33.08 24.72
C GLY A 350 -27.81 -34.03 24.01
N GLN A 351 -28.56 -34.84 24.76
CA GLN A 351 -29.68 -35.61 24.19
C GLN A 351 -30.72 -34.66 23.59
N VAL A 352 -30.92 -34.76 22.28
CA VAL A 352 -31.98 -34.07 21.55
C VAL A 352 -33.33 -34.65 22.00
N ARG A 353 -34.05 -33.89 22.85
CA ARG A 353 -35.46 -34.19 23.16
C ARG A 353 -36.28 -34.02 21.89
N LYS A 354 -36.75 -35.12 21.30
CA LYS A 354 -37.79 -35.10 20.27
C LYS A 354 -39.09 -34.63 20.92
N GLY A 355 -39.60 -33.47 20.49
CA GLY A 355 -40.95 -33.01 20.83
C GLY A 355 -42.00 -33.95 20.22
N PRO A 356 -43.22 -34.01 20.79
CA PRO A 356 -44.29 -34.86 20.29
C PRO A 356 -44.71 -34.40 18.89
N LYS A 357 -44.97 -35.39 18.03
CA LYS A 357 -45.42 -35.22 16.64
C LYS A 357 -46.85 -34.69 16.57
#